data_AF-A0A1F9UJ65-F1
#
_entry.id   AF-A0A1F9UJ65-F1
#
_cell.length_a   1.000
_cell.length_b   1.000
_cell.length_c   1.000
_cell.angle_alpha   90.00
_cell.angle_beta   90.00
_cell.angle_gamma   90.00
#
_symmetry.space_group_name_H-M   'P 1'
#
loop_
_entity.id
_entity.type
_entity.pdbx_description
1 polymer ?
#
loop_
_entity_poly.entity_id
_entity_poly.type
_entity_poly.pdbx_seq_one_letter_code
_entity_poly.pdbx_strand_id
1 'polypeptide(L)' 'MNLLLLIVGFLLFLLGLGYLFRPQLVLRFNAFMRDAFFKDSVVLLSNRRVGILLLLLSFILLVFTGRNHR' A
#
# COMPACT_ATOMS: atom_id res chain seq x y z
N MET A 1 -3.23 -22.12 -5.41
CA MET A 1 -3.62 -20.81 -4.85
C MET A 1 -2.58 -20.38 -3.81
N ASN A 2 -1.70 -19.44 -4.13
CA ASN A 2 -0.78 -18.91 -3.14
C ASN A 2 -1.52 -17.89 -2.26
N LEU A 3 -2.20 -18.38 -1.23
CA LEU A 3 -3.03 -17.59 -0.30
C LEU A 3 -2.27 -16.36 0.25
N LEU A 4 -0.97 -16.52 0.48
CA LEU A 4 -0.04 -15.46 0.89
C LEU A 4 -0.01 -14.28 -0.09
N LEU A 5 0.12 -14.53 -1.39
CA LEU A 5 0.17 -13.49 -2.42
C LEU A 5 -1.17 -12.75 -2.53
N LEU A 6 -2.28 -13.48 -2.34
CA LEU A 6 -3.62 -12.88 -2.31
C LEU A 6 -3.79 -11.94 -1.10
N ILE A 7 -3.40 -12.38 0.10
CA ILE A 7 -3.48 -11.59 1.33
C ILE A 7 -2.60 -10.34 1.22
N VAL A 8 -1.36 -10.50 0.72
CA VAL A 8 -0.42 -9.39 0.52
C VAL A 8 -0.98 -8.41 -0.51
N GLY A 9 -1.44 -8.87 -1.67
CA GLY A 9 -2.05 -8.01 -2.69
C GLY A 9 -3.26 -7.25 -2.17
N PHE A 10 -4.12 -7.90 -1.39
CA PHE A 10 -5.30 -7.29 -0.78
C PHE A 10 -4.94 -6.23 0.28
N LEU A 11 -3.96 -6.50 1.14
CA LEU A 11 -3.45 -5.54 2.12
C LEU A 11 -2.85 -4.30 1.43
N LEU A 12 -2.05 -4.48 0.38
CA LEU A 12 -1.51 -3.36 -0.40
C LEU A 12 -2.61 -2.54 -1.08
N PHE A 13 -3.66 -3.20 -1.58
CA PHE A 13 -4.80 -2.52 -2.21
C PHE A 13 -5.57 -1.65 -1.20
N LEU A 14 -5.84 -2.18 -0.01
CA LEU A 14 -6.46 -1.43 1.10
C LEU A 14 -5.60 -0.24 1.55
N LEU A 15 -4.28 -0.43 1.64
CA LEU A 15 -3.34 0.64 1.96
C LEU A 15 -3.34 1.74 0.87
N GLY A 16 -3.29 1.34 -0.41
CA GLY A 16 -3.36 2.25 -1.54
C GLY A 16 -4.66 3.08 -1.56
N LEU A 17 -5.80 2.44 -1.27
CA LEU A 17 -7.09 3.11 -1.07
C LEU A 17 -7.07 4.08 0.11
N GLY A 18 -6.49 3.67 1.24
CA GLY A 18 -6.32 4.52 2.42
C GLY A 18 -5.54 5.80 2.08
N TYR A 19 -4.45 5.67 1.33
CA TYR A 19 -3.65 6.82 0.88
C TYR A 19 -4.41 7.73 -0.08
N LEU A 20 -5.33 7.20 -0.89
CA LEU A 20 -6.08 7.96 -1.90
C LEU A 20 -7.31 8.68 -1.34
N PHE A 21 -8.09 8.03 -0.48
CA PHE A 21 -9.36 8.57 0.05
C PHE A 21 -9.19 9.43 1.29
N ARG A 22 -8.34 9.02 2.23
CA ARG A 22 -8.20 9.65 3.55
C ARG A 22 -6.71 9.72 3.92
N PRO A 23 -5.91 10.56 3.23
CA PRO A 23 -4.48 10.69 3.51
C PRO A 23 -4.19 11.10 4.96
N GLN A 24 -5.14 11.73 5.66
CA GLN A 24 -5.04 12.10 7.08
C GLN A 24 -4.96 10.90 8.03
N LEU A 25 -5.72 9.82 7.77
CA LEU A 25 -5.68 8.60 8.58
C LEU A 25 -4.35 7.87 8.37
N VAL A 26 -3.90 7.85 7.12
CA VAL A 26 -2.62 7.26 6.77
C VAL A 26 -1.47 8.08 7.32
N LEU A 27 -1.54 9.41 7.33
CA LEU A 27 -0.54 10.25 7.97
C LEU A 27 -0.44 9.99 9.48
N ARG A 28 -1.56 9.69 10.16
CA ARG A 28 -1.52 9.28 11.59
C ARG A 28 -0.88 7.92 11.78
N PHE A 29 -1.23 6.94 10.95
CA PHE A 29 -0.63 5.61 10.99
C PHE A 29 0.86 5.66 10.61
N ASN A 30 1.19 6.50 9.65
CA ASN A 30 2.56 6.74 9.20
C ASN A 30 3.35 7.54 10.22
N ALA A 31 2.74 8.46 10.98
CA ALA A 31 3.38 9.12 12.12
C ALA A 31 3.70 8.11 13.24
N PHE A 32 2.76 7.22 13.53
CA PHE A 32 2.97 6.12 14.47
C PHE A 32 4.10 5.17 14.02
N MET A 33 4.12 4.81 12.73
CA MET A 33 5.21 4.02 12.14
C MET A 33 6.52 4.79 12.03
N ARG A 34 6.49 6.11 11.82
CA ARG A 34 7.69 6.96 11.76
C ARG A 34 8.39 6.98 13.12
N ASP A 35 7.62 7.09 14.19
CA ASP A 35 8.15 7.04 15.56
C ASP A 35 8.66 5.63 15.92
N ALA A 36 8.12 4.57 15.31
CA ALA A 36 8.53 3.19 15.56
C ALA A 36 9.67 2.67 14.66
N PHE A 37 9.77 3.11 13.39
CA PHE A 37 10.57 2.42 12.36
C PHE A 37 11.43 3.33 11.46
N PHE A 38 11.06 4.60 11.21
CA PHE A 38 11.76 5.43 10.22
C PHE A 38 11.94 6.87 10.71
N LYS A 39 13.17 7.25 11.08
CA LYS A 39 13.54 8.62 11.45
C LYS A 39 13.48 9.63 10.28
N ASP A 40 13.23 9.19 9.06
CA ASP A 40 13.38 10.04 7.87
C ASP A 40 12.06 10.70 7.40
N SER A 41 12.07 12.02 7.47
CA SER A 41 11.03 13.00 7.12
C SER A 41 10.62 13.03 5.63
N VAL A 42 11.17 12.14 4.79
CA VAL A 42 11.10 12.23 3.32
C VAL A 42 9.74 11.79 2.76
N VAL A 43 8.95 11.03 3.52
CA VAL A 43 7.67 10.46 3.06
C VAL A 43 6.56 11.51 2.89
N LEU A 44 6.73 12.72 3.41
CA LEU A 44 5.74 13.80 3.35
C LEU A 44 5.54 14.41 1.95
N LEU A 45 6.42 14.15 0.99
CA LEU A 45 6.47 14.95 -0.24
C LEU A 45 5.37 14.60 -1.28
N SER A 46 4.69 13.46 -1.19
CA SER A 46 3.55 13.20 -2.11
C SER A 46 2.70 11.98 -1.72
N ASN A 47 1.89 12.10 -0.66
CA ASN A 47 0.96 11.04 -0.21
C ASN A 47 0.09 10.47 -1.35
N ARG A 48 -0.29 11.32 -2.32
CA ARG A 48 -1.11 10.91 -3.47
C ARG A 48 -0.33 10.04 -4.46
N ARG A 49 0.94 10.35 -4.75
CA ARG A 49 1.78 9.52 -5.64
C ARG A 49 2.09 8.16 -5.02
N VAL A 50 2.35 8.13 -3.71
CA VAL A 50 2.58 6.87 -2.97
C VAL A 50 1.34 5.98 -3.01
N GLY A 51 0.15 6.54 -2.78
CA GLY A 51 -1.12 5.79 -2.93
C GLY A 51 -1.34 5.24 -4.33
N ILE A 52 -1.05 6.02 -5.37
CA ILE A 52 -1.17 5.58 -6.78
C ILE A 52 -0.17 4.45 -7.08
N LEU A 53 1.08 4.55 -6.61
CA LEU A 53 2.09 3.51 -6.78
C LEU A 53 1.70 2.21 -6.05
N LEU A 54 1.20 2.32 -4.82
CA LEU A 54 0.68 1.18 -4.05
C LEU A 54 -0.49 0.50 -4.75
N LEU A 55 -1.45 1.29 -5.28
CA LEU A 55 -2.57 0.74 -6.04
C LEU A 55 -2.11 0.01 -7.31
N LEU A 56 -1.20 0.62 -8.09
CA LEU A 56 -0.62 -0.02 -9.28
C LEU A 56 0.09 -1.33 -8.92
N LEU A 57 0.91 -1.33 -7.87
CA LEU A 57 1.64 -2.51 -7.42
C LEU A 57 0.68 -3.62 -6.95
N SER A 58 -0.37 -3.26 -6.20
CA SER A 58 -1.40 -4.20 -5.75
C SER A 58 -2.15 -4.83 -6.92
N PHE A 59 -2.44 -4.04 -7.96
CA PHE A 59 -3.16 -4.50 -9.14
C PHE A 59 -2.31 -5.51 -9.93
N ILE A 60 -1.02 -5.21 -10.13
CA ILE A 60 -0.07 -6.13 -10.77
C ILE A 60 0.02 -7.45 -10.00
N LEU A 61 0.15 -7.38 -8.67
CA LEU A 61 0.22 -8.57 -7.80
C LEU A 61 -1.04 -9.43 -7.89
N LEU A 62 -2.23 -8.81 -7.85
CA LEU A 62 -3.51 -9.51 -7.95
C LEU A 62 -3.71 -10.15 -9.33
N VAL A 63 -3.39 -9.43 -10.41
CA VAL A 63 -3.48 -9.95 -11.79
C VAL A 63 -2.51 -11.11 -12.00
N PHE A 64 -1.27 -10.99 -11.51
CA PHE A 64 -0.28 -12.06 -11.62
C PHE A 64 -0.69 -13.30 -10.84
N THR A 65 -1.22 -13.11 -9.62
CA THR A 65 -1.75 -14.21 -8.80
C THR A 65 -2.91 -14.94 -9.47
N GLY A 66 -3.81 -14.19 -10.14
CA GLY A 66 -4.90 -14.78 -10.92
C GLY A 66 -4.45 -15.47 -12.20
N ARG A 67 -3.37 -14.99 -12.83
CA ARG A 67 -2.81 -15.56 -14.06
C ARG A 67 -2.07 -16.88 -13.83
N ASN A 68 -1.44 -17.07 -12.66
CA ASN A 68 -0.76 -18.31 -12.28
C ASN A 68 -1.70 -19.52 -12.09
N HIS A 69 -2.98 -19.37 -12.44
CA HIS A 69 -4.04 -20.36 -12.32
C HIS A 69 -4.55 -20.89 -13.68
N ARG A 70 -4.03 -20.36 -14.81
CA ARG A 70 -4.25 -20.88 -16.17
C ARG A 70 -2.99 -21.56 -16.66
#